data_AF-A0A377M651-F1
#
_entry.id   AF-A0A377M651-F1
#
_cell.length_a   1.000
_cell.length_b   1.000
_cell.length_c   1.000
_cell.angle_alpha   90.00
_cell.angle_beta   90.00
_cell.angle_gamma   90.00
#
_symmetry.space_group_name_H-M   'P 1'
#
loop_
_entity.id
_entity.type
_entity.pdbx_description
1 polymer ?
#
loop_
_entity_poly.entity_id
_entity_poly.type
_entity_poly.pdbx_seq_one_letter_code
_entity_poly.pdbx_strand_id
1 'polypeptide(L)'
;MSAESNNTTKTHQTVVFIASYSAMWSVTGSTSAFSTGAIFGFPSLGFVATGSTQGPTSLVWTAEGYSTLVVPMKDEQGNTRDVKIRAQRRSDCSTRPFNVAVLCSSWETTGYSASLKYVEADNPDLPSGVYRGDIKFAGKDWHSSWSLDYTVTTTLTKN
;
A
#
# COMPACT_ATOMS: atom_id res chain seq x y z
N MET A 1 5.58 19.24 33.07
CA MET A 1 5.28 19.13 31.63
C MET A 1 3.84 18.67 31.52
N SER A 2 2.97 19.61 31.20
CA SER A 2 1.52 19.46 31.09
C SER A 2 1.18 18.84 29.75
N ALA A 3 0.41 17.75 29.76
CA ALA A 3 -0.34 17.31 28.60
C ALA A 3 -1.71 17.99 28.66
N GLU A 4 -1.98 18.89 27.72
CA GLU A 4 -3.29 19.51 27.57
C GLU A 4 -4.22 18.54 26.83
N SER A 5 -5.23 18.05 27.55
CA SER A 5 -6.37 17.32 27.01
C SER A 5 -7.55 18.29 26.93
N ASN A 6 -7.80 18.87 25.75
CA ASN A 6 -9.01 19.65 25.53
C ASN A 6 -10.16 18.76 25.05
N ASN A 7 -11.12 18.60 25.96
CA ASN A 7 -12.33 17.80 25.85
C ASN A 7 -13.43 18.57 25.10
N THR A 8 -14.03 18.00 24.04
CA THR A 8 -15.39 18.37 23.63
C THR A 8 -16.18 17.15 23.18
N THR A 9 -17.35 16.95 23.81
CA THR A 9 -18.32 15.91 23.51
C THR A 9 -19.53 16.55 22.84
N LYS A 10 -19.92 16.13 21.61
CA LYS A 10 -21.34 15.87 21.24
C LYS A 10 -21.57 15.42 19.77
N THR A 11 -22.18 14.23 19.68
CA THR A 11 -23.24 13.73 18.79
C THR A 11 -23.10 13.71 17.26
N HIS A 12 -23.11 12.47 16.73
CA HIS A 12 -23.59 12.06 15.41
C HIS A 12 -22.80 12.45 14.17
N GLN A 13 -21.50 12.13 14.14
CA GLN A 13 -20.82 11.71 12.91
C GLN A 13 -19.83 10.61 13.27
N THR A 14 -19.77 9.56 12.46
CA THR A 14 -18.80 8.46 12.58
C THR A 14 -17.41 9.08 12.69
N VAL A 15 -16.81 9.07 13.89
CA VAL A 15 -15.44 9.53 14.09
C VAL A 15 -14.55 8.45 13.50
N VAL A 16 -14.28 8.53 12.19
CA VAL A 16 -13.25 7.73 11.55
C VAL A 16 -11.94 8.40 11.94
N PHE A 17 -11.24 7.84 12.94
CA PHE A 17 -9.84 8.15 13.16
C PHE A 17 -9.07 7.61 11.95
N ILE A 18 -8.88 8.43 10.91
CA ILE A 18 -7.99 8.09 9.79
C ILE A 18 -6.56 8.24 10.32
N ALA A 19 -6.07 7.20 10.98
CA ALA A 19 -4.63 7.01 11.06
C ALA A 19 -4.14 6.87 9.61
N SER A 20 -3.10 7.61 9.26
CA SER A 20 -2.46 7.51 7.95
C SER A 20 -1.01 7.13 8.15
N TYR A 21 -0.50 6.28 7.26
CA TYR A 21 0.88 5.87 7.19
C TYR A 21 1.52 6.54 5.98
N SER A 22 2.69 7.16 6.18
CA SER A 22 3.50 7.71 5.09
C SER A 22 4.91 7.16 5.12
N ALA A 23 5.47 6.92 3.93
CA ALA A 23 6.86 6.51 3.75
C ALA A 23 7.42 7.01 2.43
N MET A 24 8.75 6.98 2.32
CA MET A 24 9.46 7.28 1.09
C MET A 24 10.15 6.03 0.55
N TRP A 25 10.13 5.86 -0.77
CA TRP A 25 10.82 4.76 -1.46
C TRP A 25 11.63 5.29 -2.63
N SER A 26 12.94 5.00 -2.64
CA SER A 26 13.83 5.30 -3.76
C SER A 26 14.11 4.02 -4.55
N VAL A 27 13.74 4.01 -5.83
CA VAL A 27 13.94 2.90 -6.75
C VAL A 27 15.09 3.22 -7.68
N THR A 28 16.13 2.41 -7.61
CA THR A 28 17.29 2.44 -8.51
C THR A 28 17.55 1.04 -9.05
N GLY A 29 18.04 0.96 -10.29
CA GLY A 29 18.32 -0.30 -10.97
C GLY A 29 17.08 -1.00 -11.53
N SER A 30 17.29 -2.19 -12.10
CA SER A 30 16.26 -2.94 -12.83
C SER A 30 15.22 -3.62 -11.92
N THR A 31 15.47 -3.69 -10.62
CA THR A 31 14.54 -4.22 -9.62
C THR A 31 14.79 -3.57 -8.26
N SER A 32 13.72 -3.18 -7.57
CA SER A 32 13.76 -2.70 -6.18
C SER A 32 12.51 -3.17 -5.45
N ALA A 33 12.60 -3.28 -4.13
CA ALA A 33 11.46 -3.65 -3.29
C ALA A 33 11.36 -2.72 -2.07
N PHE A 34 10.12 -2.52 -1.62
CA PHE A 34 9.77 -1.80 -0.40
C PHE A 34 8.75 -2.63 0.37
N SER A 35 8.76 -2.53 1.70
CA SER A 35 7.70 -3.11 2.52
C SER A 35 7.37 -2.17 3.67
N THR A 36 6.08 -2.04 3.96
CA THR A 36 5.63 -1.26 5.11
C THR A 36 6.01 -1.96 6.42
N GLY A 37 5.90 -1.22 7.53
CA GLY A 37 5.82 -1.85 8.85
C GLY A 37 4.64 -2.84 8.90
N ALA A 38 4.79 -3.86 9.75
CA ALA A 38 3.74 -4.83 9.99
C ALA A 38 2.66 -4.26 10.91
N ILE A 39 1.40 -4.60 10.63
CA ILE A 39 0.24 -4.31 11.48
C ILE A 39 -0.27 -5.61 12.07
N PHE A 40 -0.57 -5.58 13.37
CA PHE A 40 -1.01 -6.72 14.16
C PHE A 40 -2.46 -6.55 14.61
N GLY A 41 -3.06 -7.61 15.13
CA GLY A 41 -4.39 -7.58 15.73
C GLY A 41 -5.55 -7.76 14.75
N PHE A 42 -5.27 -8.23 13.52
CA PHE A 42 -6.28 -8.51 12.50
C PHE A 42 -6.20 -9.97 12.04
N PRO A 43 -7.31 -10.74 12.07
CA PRO A 43 -7.32 -12.10 11.57
C PRO A 43 -7.19 -12.20 10.06
N SER A 44 -7.71 -11.21 9.33
CA SER A 44 -7.88 -11.24 7.88
C SER A 44 -7.71 -9.84 7.29
N LEU A 45 -6.46 -9.38 7.17
CA LEU A 45 -6.13 -8.08 6.57
C LEU A 45 -5.72 -8.25 5.11
N GLY A 46 -6.08 -7.31 4.26
CA GLY A 46 -5.54 -7.15 2.91
C GLY A 46 -5.38 -5.68 2.54
N PHE A 47 -4.84 -5.40 1.36
CA PHE A 47 -4.60 -4.04 0.89
C PHE A 47 -5.29 -3.78 -0.45
N VAL A 48 -5.86 -2.58 -0.60
CA VAL A 48 -6.57 -2.17 -1.82
C VAL A 48 -6.07 -0.83 -2.32
N ALA A 49 -6.01 -0.66 -3.64
CA ALA A 49 -5.64 0.60 -4.26
C ALA A 49 -6.67 1.70 -3.96
N THR A 50 -6.20 2.93 -3.80
CA THR A 50 -7.03 4.11 -3.54
C THR A 50 -6.52 5.33 -4.30
N GLY A 51 -7.34 6.39 -4.34
CA GLY A 51 -6.97 7.66 -4.96
C GLY A 51 -6.59 7.50 -6.44
N SER A 52 -5.38 7.97 -6.79
CA SER A 52 -4.86 7.92 -8.16
C SER A 52 -4.17 6.60 -8.52
N THR A 53 -3.93 5.70 -7.55
CA THR A 53 -3.34 4.39 -7.83
C THR A 53 -4.43 3.46 -8.35
N GLN A 54 -4.19 2.84 -9.50
CA GLN A 54 -5.09 1.84 -10.05
C GLN A 54 -4.65 0.44 -9.60
N GLY A 55 -5.62 -0.44 -9.36
CA GLY A 55 -5.38 -1.79 -8.85
C GLY A 55 -6.65 -2.36 -8.23
N PRO A 56 -6.56 -3.47 -7.47
CA PRO A 56 -7.73 -4.03 -6.81
C PRO A 56 -8.31 -3.07 -5.77
N THR A 57 -9.62 -2.82 -5.82
CA THR A 57 -10.32 -1.86 -4.93
C THR A 57 -11.16 -2.55 -3.85
N SER A 58 -11.27 -3.87 -3.89
CA SER A 58 -11.98 -4.71 -2.93
C SER A 58 -11.12 -5.90 -2.50
N LEU A 59 -11.37 -6.40 -1.29
CA LEU A 59 -10.74 -7.62 -0.80
C LEU A 59 -11.29 -8.85 -1.52
N VAL A 60 -10.45 -9.86 -1.67
CA VAL A 60 -10.86 -11.23 -2.06
C VAL A 60 -10.38 -12.21 -1.01
N TRP A 61 -11.11 -13.31 -0.84
CA TRP A 61 -10.73 -14.28 0.19
C TRP A 61 -9.40 -14.97 -0.14
N THR A 62 -9.24 -15.46 -1.36
CA THR A 62 -8.02 -16.17 -1.79
C THR A 62 -7.71 -15.91 -3.26
N ALA A 63 -6.42 -15.85 -3.59
CA ALA A 63 -5.87 -15.79 -4.94
C ALA A 63 -4.35 -16.09 -4.86
N GLU A 64 -3.74 -16.36 -6.02
CA GLU A 64 -2.31 -16.68 -6.14
C GLU A 64 -1.53 -15.60 -6.90
N GLY A 65 -0.22 -15.55 -6.67
CA GLY A 65 0.70 -14.63 -7.35
C GLY A 65 0.79 -13.24 -6.70
N TYR A 66 0.72 -12.19 -7.52
CA TYR A 66 0.77 -10.80 -7.09
C TYR A 66 -0.32 -9.98 -7.78
N SER A 67 -0.70 -8.87 -7.16
CA SER A 67 -1.52 -7.84 -7.83
C SER A 67 -0.62 -6.86 -8.56
N THR A 68 -1.10 -6.28 -9.65
CA THR A 68 -0.41 -5.16 -10.32
C THR A 68 -1.08 -3.86 -9.90
N LEU A 69 -0.28 -2.92 -9.41
CA LEU A 69 -0.67 -1.52 -9.23
C LEU A 69 -0.14 -0.71 -10.40
N VAL A 70 -0.96 0.20 -10.93
CA VAL A 70 -0.54 1.20 -11.92
C VAL A 70 -0.54 2.56 -11.24
N VAL A 71 0.62 3.19 -11.22
CA VAL A 71 0.88 4.41 -10.47
C VAL A 71 1.21 5.53 -11.46
N PRO A 72 0.39 6.59 -11.53
CA PRO A 72 0.73 7.75 -12.34
C PRO A 72 1.88 8.52 -11.68
N MET A 73 3.02 8.58 -12.35
CA MET A 73 4.22 9.32 -11.91
C MET A 73 4.55 10.44 -12.89
N LYS A 74 5.15 11.51 -12.40
CA LYS A 74 5.59 12.66 -13.19
C LYS A 74 7.06 12.52 -13.57
N ASP A 75 7.38 12.66 -14.85
CA ASP A 75 8.76 12.83 -15.32
C ASP A 75 9.28 14.25 -15.07
N GLU A 76 10.56 14.49 -15.38
CA GLU A 76 11.20 15.79 -15.18
C GLU A 76 10.63 16.90 -16.07
N GLN A 77 9.93 16.55 -17.16
CA GLN A 77 9.24 17.48 -18.04
C GLN A 77 7.78 17.71 -17.60
N GLY A 78 7.32 17.05 -16.53
CA GLY A 78 5.96 17.17 -15.99
C GLY A 78 4.91 16.31 -16.69
N ASN A 79 5.30 15.44 -17.63
CA ASN A 79 4.38 14.48 -18.23
C ASN A 79 4.04 13.37 -17.23
N THR A 80 2.81 12.89 -17.28
CA THR A 80 2.41 11.71 -16.52
C THR A 80 2.80 10.44 -17.28
N ARG A 81 3.47 9.51 -16.59
CA ARG A 81 3.74 8.15 -17.07
C ARG A 81 3.17 7.15 -16.07
N ASP A 82 2.53 6.12 -16.60
CA ASP A 82 2.00 5.02 -15.80
C ASP A 82 3.11 4.02 -15.51
N VAL A 83 3.39 3.78 -14.23
CA VAL A 83 4.41 2.85 -13.76
C VAL A 83 3.74 1.66 -13.08
N LYS A 84 4.05 0.44 -13.55
CA LYS A 84 3.56 -0.81 -12.99
C LYS A 84 4.43 -1.26 -11.82
N ILE A 85 3.77 -1.57 -10.71
CA ILE A 85 4.38 -2.07 -9.47
C ILE A 85 3.69 -3.39 -9.11
N ARG A 86 4.49 -4.43 -8.82
CA ARG A 86 3.95 -5.68 -8.26
C ARG A 86 3.68 -5.45 -6.78
N ALA A 87 2.51 -5.88 -6.31
CA ALA A 87 2.05 -5.67 -4.96
C ALA A 87 1.53 -6.96 -4.35
N GLN A 88 1.96 -7.22 -3.11
CA GLN A 88 1.61 -8.40 -2.36
C GLN A 88 1.31 -8.04 -0.90
N ARG A 89 0.43 -8.81 -0.28
CA ARG A 89 0.30 -8.85 1.16
C ARG A 89 1.29 -9.87 1.70
N ARG A 90 2.12 -9.47 2.65
CA ARG A 90 3.02 -10.35 3.38
C ARG A 90 2.52 -10.54 4.81
N SER A 91 2.59 -11.77 5.29
CA SER A 91 2.50 -12.11 6.71
C SER A 91 3.37 -13.32 7.01
N ASP A 92 3.48 -13.69 8.29
CA ASP A 92 4.23 -14.89 8.70
C ASP A 92 3.60 -16.19 8.18
N CYS A 93 2.29 -16.17 7.88
CA CYS A 93 1.60 -17.30 7.27
C CYS A 93 1.87 -17.46 5.76
N SER A 94 1.94 -16.37 5.00
CA SER A 94 2.04 -16.44 3.53
C SER A 94 2.36 -15.08 2.89
N THR A 95 2.82 -15.15 1.65
CA THR A 95 2.80 -14.00 0.73
C THR A 95 1.75 -14.24 -0.36
N ARG A 96 0.83 -13.29 -0.52
CA ARG A 96 -0.35 -13.40 -1.39
C ARG A 96 -0.53 -12.13 -2.22
N PRO A 97 -1.38 -12.13 -3.27
CA PRO A 97 -1.80 -10.90 -3.94
C PRO A 97 -2.28 -9.84 -2.94
N PHE A 98 -2.14 -8.57 -3.33
CA PHE A 98 -2.26 -7.41 -2.46
C PHE A 98 -3.59 -7.37 -1.68
N ASN A 99 -4.69 -7.70 -2.35
CA ASN A 99 -6.05 -7.65 -1.81
C ASN A 99 -6.56 -8.98 -1.24
N VAL A 100 -5.70 -9.98 -1.06
CA VAL A 100 -6.09 -11.26 -0.47
C VAL A 100 -6.13 -11.14 1.05
N ALA A 101 -7.27 -11.48 1.65
CA ALA A 101 -7.51 -11.39 3.10
C ALA A 101 -7.66 -12.76 3.79
N VAL A 102 -7.19 -13.85 3.17
CA VAL A 102 -7.21 -15.19 3.79
C VAL A 102 -6.63 -15.14 5.20
N LEU A 103 -7.32 -15.79 6.14
CA LEU A 103 -6.94 -15.80 7.55
C LEU A 103 -5.57 -16.41 7.80
N CYS A 104 -4.93 -15.96 8.88
CA CYS A 104 -3.77 -16.61 9.48
C CYS A 104 -4.19 -17.17 10.84
N SER A 105 -3.93 -18.45 11.11
CA SER A 105 -4.38 -19.11 12.35
C SER A 105 -3.72 -18.55 13.62
N SER A 106 -2.56 -17.90 13.49
CA SER A 106 -1.80 -17.26 14.56
C SER A 106 -1.91 -15.73 14.55
N TRP A 107 -3.05 -15.20 14.09
CA TRP A 107 -3.20 -13.77 13.77
C TRP A 107 -2.93 -12.83 14.95
N GLU A 108 -3.13 -13.29 16.19
CA GLU A 108 -2.89 -12.51 17.40
C GLU A 108 -1.43 -12.06 17.52
N THR A 109 -0.52 -12.81 16.90
CA THR A 109 0.93 -12.54 16.87
C THR A 109 1.46 -12.28 15.45
N THR A 110 0.60 -12.35 14.44
CA THR A 110 1.01 -12.23 13.04
C THR A 110 0.92 -10.78 12.58
N GLY A 111 2.02 -10.31 12.01
CA GLY A 111 2.10 -9.02 11.35
C GLY A 111 1.68 -9.10 9.88
N TYR A 112 0.94 -8.11 9.40
CA TYR A 112 0.61 -7.93 7.99
C TYR A 112 1.29 -6.68 7.43
N SER A 113 2.00 -6.82 6.32
CA SER A 113 2.64 -5.69 5.62
C SER A 113 2.34 -5.70 4.13
N ALA A 114 2.32 -4.50 3.56
CA ALA A 114 2.28 -4.31 2.12
C ALA A 114 3.69 -4.46 1.57
N SER A 115 3.88 -5.34 0.58
CA SER A 115 5.13 -5.53 -0.13
C SER A 115 4.98 -5.04 -1.57
N LEU A 116 5.79 -4.05 -1.93
CA LEU A 116 5.81 -3.41 -3.24
C LEU A 116 7.12 -3.75 -3.94
N LYS A 117 7.07 -4.07 -5.23
CA LYS A 117 8.24 -4.41 -6.02
C LYS A 117 8.16 -3.78 -7.40
N TYR A 118 9.16 -2.98 -7.72
CA TYR A 118 9.40 -2.49 -9.07
C TYR A 118 10.25 -3.52 -9.82
N VAL A 119 9.85 -3.82 -11.04
CA VAL A 119 10.61 -4.64 -11.98
C VAL A 119 10.58 -3.90 -13.32
N GLU A 120 11.75 -3.56 -13.84
CA GLU A 120 11.88 -2.81 -15.08
C GLU A 120 11.27 -3.55 -16.28
N ALA A 121 11.37 -4.88 -16.30
CA ALA A 121 10.78 -5.72 -17.35
C ALA A 121 9.23 -5.63 -17.43
N ASP A 122 8.55 -5.19 -16.36
CA ASP A 122 7.10 -4.93 -16.40
C ASP A 122 6.77 -3.57 -17.06
N ASN A 123 7.78 -2.72 -17.26
CA ASN A 123 7.70 -1.35 -17.76
C ASN A 123 8.61 -1.13 -18.99
N PRO A 124 8.44 -1.94 -20.07
CA PRO A 124 9.33 -1.90 -21.24
C PRO A 124 9.29 -0.54 -21.97
N ASP A 125 8.12 0.12 -21.98
CA ASP A 125 7.90 1.37 -22.72
C ASP A 125 8.22 2.64 -21.91
N LEU A 126 8.63 2.49 -20.64
CA LEU A 126 8.99 3.63 -19.80
C LEU A 126 10.37 4.17 -20.22
N PRO A 127 10.51 5.43 -20.68
CA PRO A 127 11.81 5.97 -21.07
C PRO A 127 12.79 6.07 -19.89
N SER A 128 14.08 6.18 -20.16
CA SER A 128 15.06 6.57 -19.14
C SER A 128 14.73 7.97 -18.60
N GLY A 129 14.93 8.17 -17.29
CA GLY A 129 14.61 9.42 -16.61
C GLY A 129 14.28 9.22 -15.13
N VAL A 130 13.90 10.32 -14.48
CA VAL A 130 13.48 10.34 -13.07
C VAL A 130 11.98 10.60 -12.97
N TYR A 131 11.30 9.70 -12.26
CA TYR A 131 9.85 9.71 -12.09
C TYR A 131 9.49 9.88 -10.62
N ARG A 132 8.49 10.71 -10.32
CA ARG A 132 8.00 10.97 -8.96
C ARG A 132 6.51 10.79 -8.87
N GLY A 133 6.02 10.04 -7.89
CA GLY A 133 4.60 9.86 -7.67
C GLY A 133 4.28 9.18 -6.35
N ASP A 134 3.01 9.16 -6.00
CA ASP A 134 2.51 8.57 -4.76
C ASP A 134 1.77 7.27 -5.04
N ILE A 135 2.22 6.19 -4.39
CA ILE A 135 1.48 4.93 -4.35
C ILE A 135 0.50 5.02 -3.17
N LYS A 136 -0.80 5.06 -3.48
CA LYS A 136 -1.88 5.23 -2.52
C LYS A 136 -2.71 3.96 -2.41
N PHE A 137 -2.87 3.49 -1.19
CA PHE A 137 -3.65 2.30 -0.90
C PHE A 137 -4.20 2.35 0.52
N ALA A 138 -5.11 1.44 0.84
CA ALA A 138 -5.64 1.27 2.18
C ALA A 138 -5.48 -0.19 2.64
N GLY A 139 -5.03 -0.38 3.87
CA GLY A 139 -5.19 -1.66 4.56
C GLY A 139 -6.63 -1.79 5.03
N LYS A 140 -7.25 -2.94 4.78
CA LYS A 140 -8.63 -3.25 5.17
C LYS A 140 -8.71 -4.61 5.83
N ASP A 141 -9.54 -4.71 6.86
CA ASP A 141 -9.91 -5.98 7.47
C ASP A 141 -11.14 -6.58 6.77
N TRP A 142 -11.20 -7.91 6.68
CA TRP A 142 -12.30 -8.63 6.07
C TRP A 142 -13.58 -8.60 6.93
N HIS A 143 -13.43 -8.53 8.26
CA HIS A 143 -14.53 -8.71 9.21
C HIS A 143 -15.08 -7.41 9.78
N SER A 144 -14.47 -6.27 9.46
CA SER A 144 -14.84 -4.96 10.02
C SER A 144 -14.74 -3.84 8.99
N SER A 145 -15.24 -2.66 9.35
CA SER A 145 -15.09 -1.44 8.56
C SER A 145 -13.75 -0.72 8.82
N TRP A 146 -12.83 -1.35 9.55
CA TRP A 146 -11.53 -0.75 9.84
C TRP A 146 -10.74 -0.53 8.54
N SER A 147 -10.07 0.62 8.49
CA SER A 147 -9.20 0.99 7.37
C SER A 147 -8.04 1.84 7.87
N LEU A 148 -6.87 1.66 7.24
CA LEU A 148 -5.71 2.52 7.42
C LEU A 148 -5.22 2.98 6.05
N ASP A 149 -5.10 4.28 5.84
CA ASP A 149 -4.62 4.82 4.57
C ASP A 149 -3.10 4.88 4.53
N TYR A 150 -2.53 4.56 3.37
CA TYR A 150 -1.10 4.54 3.10
C TYR A 150 -0.77 5.44 1.92
N THR A 151 0.30 6.23 2.08
CA THR A 151 0.93 6.95 0.98
C THR A 151 2.43 6.64 0.96
N VAL A 152 2.89 5.98 -0.10
CA VAL A 152 4.32 5.73 -0.34
C VAL A 152 4.81 6.65 -1.46
N THR A 153 5.45 7.75 -1.08
CA THR A 153 6.03 8.70 -2.03
C THR A 153 7.29 8.07 -2.65
N THR A 154 7.23 7.86 -3.95
CA THR A 154 8.21 7.07 -4.69
C THR A 154 8.98 7.95 -5.65
N THR A 155 10.31 7.81 -5.63
CA THR A 155 11.20 8.34 -6.68
C THR A 155 11.82 7.16 -7.40
N LEU A 156 11.60 7.07 -8.71
CA LEU A 156 12.15 6.03 -9.58
C LEU A 156 13.18 6.65 -10.52
N THR A 157 14.39 6.13 -10.51
CA THR A 157 15.45 6.47 -11.48
C THR A 157 15.66 5.27 -12.41
N LYS A 158 15.30 5.45 -13.68
CA LYS A 158 15.57 4.49 -14.76
C LYS A 158 16.69 5.02 -15.64
N ASN A 159 17.74 4.23 -15.82
CA ASN A 159 18.92 4.58 -16.63
C ASN A 159 18.82 3.96 -18.01
#